data_AF-A0A3B4B2V9-F1
#
_entry.id   AF-A0A3B4B2V9-F1
#
_cell.length_a   1.000
_cell.length_b   1.000
_cell.length_c   1.000
_cell.angle_alpha   90.00
_cell.angle_beta   90.00
_cell.angle_gamma   90.00
#
_symmetry.space_group_name_H-M   'P 1'
#
loop_
_entity.id
_entity.type
_entity.pdbx_description
1 polymer ?
#
loop_
_entity_poly.entity_id
_entity_poly.type
_entity_poly.pdbx_seq_one_letter_code
_entity_poly.pdbx_strand_id
1 'polypeptide(L)'
;TMTADNEMDIKETFQRAQKGHNKAKLVASLKSRYNKLEDKTLFHEEFVHYLKYAMIVYKREPCVENVIEFVARFATSFQSAPKPEEEHEEETEEDEEDAEDDHPFLSFIFNFLLESHKANSHAVRFRVCQLINKLLGSMAENAQIDDDLFDRIHQAMLIRVTDKFPNVRIQAALAMTRLQQPRDPDCPTINAYLLIIDNDSNAEVRRAVLSCIAMSPSTLPKVLKRTRDIKENVRKLAFQVES
;
A
#
# COMPACT_ATOMS: atom_id res chain seq x y z
N THR A 1 4.76 34.20 26.05
CA THR A 1 4.67 32.86 26.65
C THR A 1 4.61 31.86 25.53
N MET A 2 5.75 31.24 25.20
CA MET A 2 5.84 30.24 24.14
C MET A 2 5.03 29.02 24.57
N THR A 3 4.02 28.66 23.80
CA THR A 3 3.19 27.48 24.04
C THR A 3 4.10 26.26 23.95
N ALA A 4 4.21 25.50 25.04
CA ALA A 4 4.73 24.15 25.01
C ALA A 4 4.00 23.39 23.90
N ASP A 5 4.77 22.91 22.92
CA ASP A 5 4.27 22.04 21.86
C ASP A 5 3.74 20.78 22.56
N ASN A 6 2.43 20.70 22.77
CA ASN A 6 1.79 19.50 23.30
C ASN A 6 1.94 18.42 22.22
N GLU A 7 3.02 17.65 22.29
CA GLU A 7 3.23 16.49 21.43
C GLU A 7 2.04 15.56 21.55
N MET A 8 1.31 15.40 20.45
CA MET A 8 0.13 14.56 20.43
C MET A 8 0.53 13.10 20.65
N ASP A 9 -0.22 12.39 21.49
CA ASP A 9 -0.09 10.94 21.62
C ASP A 9 -0.74 10.19 20.45
N ILE A 10 -0.51 8.87 20.37
CA ILE A 10 -1.01 8.04 19.28
C ILE A 10 -2.54 8.04 19.28
N LYS A 11 -3.17 7.91 20.45
CA LYS A 11 -4.63 7.89 20.59
C LYS A 11 -5.25 9.17 20.06
N GLU A 12 -4.77 10.31 20.50
CA GLU A 12 -5.24 11.62 20.10
C GLU A 12 -5.03 11.83 18.59
N THR A 13 -3.87 11.41 18.07
CA THR A 13 -3.57 11.47 16.64
C THR A 13 -4.58 10.68 15.81
N PHE A 14 -4.89 9.44 16.21
CA PHE A 14 -5.90 8.62 15.54
C PHE A 14 -7.31 9.23 15.65
N GLN A 15 -7.68 9.78 16.80
CA GLN A 15 -8.97 10.47 16.97
C GLN A 15 -9.10 11.72 16.09
N ARG A 16 -8.03 12.51 15.96
CA ARG A 16 -8.00 13.67 15.06
C ARG A 16 -8.00 13.24 13.59
N ALA A 17 -7.31 12.14 13.25
CA ALA A 17 -7.35 11.55 11.92
C ALA A 17 -8.78 11.13 11.55
N GLN A 18 -9.51 10.44 12.44
CA GLN A 18 -10.92 10.05 12.22
C GLN A 18 -11.81 11.25 11.86
N LYS A 19 -11.60 12.39 12.53
CA LYS A 19 -12.32 13.65 12.29
C LYS A 19 -11.89 14.39 11.01
N GLY A 20 -10.96 13.83 10.24
CA GLY A 20 -10.52 14.42 8.98
C GLY A 20 -9.58 15.62 9.13
N HIS A 21 -8.91 15.77 10.28
CA HIS A 21 -7.93 16.84 10.47
C HIS A 21 -6.78 16.76 9.45
N ASN A 22 -6.01 17.86 9.33
CA ASN A 22 -4.90 17.96 8.39
C ASN A 22 -3.84 16.87 8.66
N LYS A 23 -3.77 15.91 7.74
CA LYS A 23 -2.92 14.72 7.84
C LYS A 23 -1.43 15.05 7.86
N ALA A 24 -0.98 16.08 7.14
CA ALA A 24 0.42 16.49 7.12
C ALA A 24 0.88 16.98 8.51
N LYS A 25 0.02 17.75 9.21
CA LYS A 25 0.30 18.19 10.59
C LYS A 25 0.33 17.01 11.57
N LEU A 26 -0.60 16.06 11.43
CA LEU A 26 -0.65 14.86 12.25
C LEU A 26 0.61 14.00 12.06
N VAL A 27 1.02 13.79 10.81
CA VAL A 27 2.25 13.05 10.47
C VAL A 27 3.47 13.75 11.05
N ALA A 28 3.63 15.06 10.83
CA ALA A 28 4.78 15.80 11.34
C ALA A 28 4.90 15.75 12.88
N SER A 29 3.77 15.94 13.59
CA SER A 29 3.75 15.88 15.05
C SER A 29 4.10 14.48 15.57
N LEU A 30 3.46 13.44 15.03
CA LEU A 30 3.73 12.07 15.48
C LEU A 30 5.12 11.58 15.06
N LYS A 31 5.65 12.04 13.91
CA LYS A 31 7.00 11.72 13.43
C LYS A 31 8.05 12.35 14.34
N SER A 32 7.84 13.60 14.77
CA SER A 32 8.72 14.26 15.75
C SER A 32 8.79 13.48 17.06
N ARG A 33 7.64 13.07 17.61
CA ARG A 33 7.58 12.20 18.79
C ARG A 33 8.26 10.86 18.56
N TYR A 34 7.97 10.19 17.44
CA TYR A 34 8.60 8.91 17.10
C TYR A 34 10.11 9.04 17.09
N ASN A 35 10.68 10.06 16.45
CA ASN A 35 12.12 10.26 16.32
C ASN A 35 12.82 10.48 17.66
N LYS A 36 12.16 11.07 18.66
CA LYS A 36 12.72 11.34 20.01
C LYS A 36 12.83 10.11 20.91
N LEU A 37 12.14 9.02 20.58
CA LEU A 37 12.17 7.80 21.39
C LEU A 37 13.49 7.06 21.20
N GLU A 38 14.13 6.58 22.26
CA GLU A 38 15.26 5.65 22.12
C GLU A 38 14.74 4.25 21.78
N ASP A 39 13.80 3.74 22.58
CA ASP A 39 13.09 2.49 22.33
C ASP A 39 11.74 2.75 21.63
N LYS A 40 11.55 2.15 20.45
CA LYS A 40 10.34 2.29 19.63
C LYS A 40 9.30 1.19 19.90
N THR A 41 9.61 0.18 20.70
CA THR A 41 8.79 -1.03 20.88
C THR A 41 7.38 -0.70 21.38
N LEU A 42 7.27 0.08 22.47
CA LEU A 42 5.97 0.48 23.01
C LEU A 42 5.18 1.35 22.04
N PHE A 43 5.86 2.19 21.24
CA PHE A 43 5.21 2.98 20.21
C PHE A 43 4.61 2.09 19.13
N HIS A 44 5.36 1.10 18.65
CA HIS A 44 4.92 0.13 17.65
C HIS A 44 3.70 -0.67 18.14
N GLU A 45 3.74 -1.18 19.37
CA GLU A 45 2.64 -1.91 19.99
C GLU A 45 1.37 -1.04 20.14
N GLU A 46 1.51 0.17 20.66
CA GLU A 46 0.40 1.11 20.85
C GLU A 46 -0.17 1.56 19.50
N PHE A 47 0.67 1.82 18.50
CA PHE A 47 0.24 2.20 17.15
C PHE A 47 -0.64 1.11 16.52
N VAL A 48 -0.19 -0.15 16.58
CA VAL A 48 -0.96 -1.30 16.08
C VAL A 48 -2.22 -1.53 16.91
N HIS A 49 -2.18 -1.33 18.23
CA HIS A 49 -3.36 -1.41 19.09
C HIS A 49 -4.47 -0.48 18.57
N TYR A 50 -4.17 0.79 18.28
CA TYR A 50 -5.17 1.72 17.75
C TYR A 50 -5.54 1.46 16.28
N LEU A 51 -4.60 0.98 15.46
CA LEU A 51 -4.88 0.58 14.08
C LEU A 51 -5.92 -0.55 13.99
N LYS A 52 -5.87 -1.52 14.91
CA LYS A 52 -6.79 -2.68 14.92
C LYS A 52 -8.28 -2.27 14.95
N TYR A 53 -8.63 -1.14 15.57
CA TYR A 53 -10.02 -0.64 15.55
C TYR A 53 -10.51 -0.28 14.15
N ALA A 54 -9.64 0.25 13.29
CA ALA A 54 -9.97 0.50 11.88
C ALA A 54 -9.98 -0.80 11.05
N MET A 55 -9.13 -1.77 11.38
CA MET A 55 -8.98 -3.02 10.63
C MET A 55 -10.20 -3.94 10.71
N ILE A 56 -11.00 -3.85 11.77
CA ILE A 56 -12.20 -4.68 11.92
C ILE A 56 -13.43 -4.14 11.18
N VAL A 57 -13.35 -2.95 10.58
CA VAL A 57 -14.49 -2.30 9.91
C VAL A 57 -14.43 -2.54 8.40
N TYR A 58 -15.32 -3.38 7.87
CA TYR A 58 -15.37 -3.68 6.44
C TYR A 58 -15.95 -2.52 5.60
N LYS A 59 -16.96 -1.83 6.14
CA LYS A 59 -17.61 -0.72 5.45
C LYS A 59 -16.64 0.46 5.28
N ARG A 60 -16.68 1.09 4.12
CA ARG A 60 -15.83 2.24 3.78
C ARG A 60 -16.37 3.53 4.38
N GLU A 61 -16.35 3.62 5.71
CA GLU A 61 -16.78 4.82 6.43
C GLU A 61 -15.69 5.90 6.36
N PRO A 62 -16.03 7.17 6.11
CA PRO A 62 -15.04 8.24 5.95
C PRO A 62 -14.05 8.36 7.12
N CYS A 63 -14.52 8.16 8.35
CA CYS A 63 -13.67 8.19 9.55
C CYS A 63 -12.61 7.10 9.53
N VAL A 64 -12.96 5.89 9.07
CA VAL A 64 -12.03 4.76 8.94
C VAL A 64 -11.07 5.00 7.78
N GLU A 65 -11.57 5.41 6.61
CA GLU A 65 -10.71 5.72 5.45
C GLU A 65 -9.69 6.83 5.78
N ASN A 66 -10.07 7.83 6.57
CA ASN A 66 -9.14 8.86 7.04
C ASN A 66 -8.01 8.31 7.92
N VAL A 67 -8.29 7.35 8.80
CA VAL A 67 -7.27 6.68 9.61
C VAL A 67 -6.33 5.85 8.73
N ILE A 68 -6.89 5.07 7.80
CA ILE A 68 -6.11 4.25 6.86
C ILE A 68 -5.18 5.15 6.02
N GLU A 69 -5.66 6.29 5.55
CA GLU A 69 -4.86 7.27 4.82
C GLU A 69 -3.76 7.90 5.69
N PHE A 70 -4.09 8.25 6.94
CA PHE A 70 -3.10 8.76 7.89
C PHE A 70 -1.98 7.74 8.14
N VAL A 71 -2.34 6.47 8.38
CA VAL A 71 -1.38 5.39 8.64
C VAL A 71 -0.44 5.20 7.46
N ALA A 72 -0.97 5.17 6.23
CA ALA A 72 -0.14 5.04 5.04
C ALA A 72 0.87 6.20 4.92
N ARG A 73 0.40 7.44 5.08
CA ARG A 73 1.27 8.63 5.02
C ARG A 73 2.29 8.68 6.14
N PHE A 74 1.92 8.28 7.35
CA PHE A 74 2.85 8.23 8.47
C PHE A 74 3.95 7.21 8.21
N ALA A 75 3.58 6.00 7.76
CA ALA A 75 4.53 4.93 7.51
C ALA A 75 5.53 5.25 6.39
N THR A 76 5.09 5.92 5.32
CA THR A 76 5.99 6.34 4.23
C THR A 76 6.67 7.68 4.47
N SER A 77 6.36 8.40 5.57
CA SER A 77 6.98 9.69 5.86
C SER A 77 8.45 9.61 6.23
N PHE A 78 8.97 8.41 6.51
CA PHE A 78 10.37 8.15 6.88
C PHE A 78 11.29 7.91 5.68
N GLN A 79 10.73 7.86 4.47
CA GLN A 79 11.51 7.69 3.27
C GLN A 79 12.33 8.94 2.98
N SER A 80 13.57 8.73 2.53
CA SER A 80 14.45 9.78 2.04
C SER A 80 13.79 10.50 0.86
N ALA A 81 14.03 11.81 0.74
CA ALA A 81 13.60 12.52 -0.46
C ALA A 81 14.24 11.87 -1.70
N PRO A 82 13.55 11.81 -2.85
CA PRO A 82 14.18 11.37 -4.09
C PRO A 82 15.43 12.24 -4.30
N LYS A 83 16.62 11.64 -4.32
CA LYS A 83 17.80 12.32 -4.85
C LYS A 83 17.43 12.69 -6.29
N PRO A 84 17.50 13.98 -6.69
CA PRO A 84 17.41 14.30 -8.10
C PRO A 84 18.45 13.45 -8.82
N GLU A 85 18.11 12.91 -9.98
CA GLU A 85 19.10 12.30 -10.87
C GLU A 85 20.04 13.43 -11.31
N GLU A 86 21.07 13.70 -10.52
CA GLU A 86 22.01 14.79 -10.80
C GLU A 86 23.01 14.35 -11.87
N GLU A 87 22.98 15.11 -12.97
CA GLU A 87 24.16 15.41 -13.76
C GLU A 87 25.34 15.67 -12.81
N HIS A 88 26.47 15.03 -13.11
CA HIS A 88 27.77 15.16 -12.42
C HIS A 88 28.03 16.51 -11.75
N GLU A 89 27.97 16.57 -10.41
CA GLU A 89 28.72 17.54 -9.60
C GLU A 89 29.29 16.87 -8.34
N GLU A 90 30.42 17.41 -7.89
CA GLU A 90 31.53 16.73 -7.23
C GLU A 90 31.27 16.29 -5.78
N GLU A 91 31.92 15.18 -5.43
CA GLU A 91 32.01 14.55 -4.11
C GLU A 91 32.31 15.59 -3.00
N THR A 92 31.41 15.69 -2.02
CA THR A 92 31.78 16.06 -0.65
C THR A 92 31.55 14.83 0.22
N GLU A 93 32.61 14.02 0.34
CA GLU A 93 32.73 12.85 1.21
C GLU A 93 32.81 13.25 2.69
N GLU A 94 31.74 13.78 3.29
CA GLU A 94 31.65 13.85 4.76
C GLU A 94 30.19 13.54 5.19
N ASP A 95 30.01 12.39 5.85
CA ASP A 95 28.76 11.77 6.37
C ASP A 95 28.09 10.64 5.50
N GLU A 96 28.87 9.86 4.74
CA GLU A 96 28.41 8.56 4.16
C GLU A 96 28.83 7.34 5.00
N GLU A 97 28.70 7.41 6.33
CA GLU A 97 28.81 6.23 7.19
C GLU A 97 27.44 5.93 7.84
N ASP A 98 26.84 4.79 7.45
CA ASP A 98 25.75 4.08 8.12
C ASP A 98 24.31 4.65 8.06
N ALA A 99 23.83 5.10 6.90
CA ALA A 99 22.40 5.04 6.62
C ALA A 99 22.07 3.69 5.95
N GLU A 100 22.10 2.61 6.74
CA GLU A 100 21.29 1.44 6.40
C GLU A 100 19.88 1.98 6.12
N ASP A 101 19.42 1.87 4.87
CA ASP A 101 18.16 2.41 4.33
C ASP A 101 16.94 1.67 4.92
N ASP A 102 17.06 1.29 6.19
CA ASP A 102 16.19 0.40 6.88
C ASP A 102 15.07 1.26 7.42
N HIS A 103 13.95 1.34 6.70
CA HIS A 103 12.77 2.08 7.11
C HIS A 103 12.04 1.33 8.23
N PRO A 104 12.39 1.47 9.53
CA PRO A 104 12.11 0.42 10.51
C PRO A 104 10.62 0.36 10.82
N PHE A 105 9.95 1.52 10.77
CA PHE A 105 8.51 1.61 10.93
C PHE A 105 7.73 1.03 9.74
N LEU A 106 8.23 1.22 8.51
CA LEU A 106 7.60 0.69 7.30
C LEU A 106 7.72 -0.85 7.27
N SER A 107 8.91 -1.37 7.56
CA SER A 107 9.14 -2.81 7.71
C SER A 107 8.29 -3.41 8.84
N PHE A 108 8.21 -2.73 9.99
CA PHE A 108 7.33 -3.12 11.09
C PHE A 108 5.86 -3.22 10.66
N ILE A 109 5.33 -2.19 10.00
CA ILE A 109 3.91 -2.18 9.63
C ILE A 109 3.60 -3.23 8.56
N PHE A 110 4.49 -3.46 7.59
CA PHE A 110 4.30 -4.53 6.62
C PHE A 110 4.30 -5.90 7.30
N ASN A 111 5.23 -6.16 8.23
CA ASN A 111 5.26 -7.43 8.97
C ASN A 111 3.96 -7.69 9.73
N PHE A 112 3.45 -6.70 10.47
CA PHE A 112 2.15 -6.80 11.15
C PHE A 112 0.99 -7.13 10.18
N LEU A 113 0.96 -6.48 9.00
CA LEU A 113 -0.05 -6.72 7.99
C LEU A 113 0.06 -8.13 7.40
N LEU A 114 1.29 -8.61 7.15
CA LEU A 114 1.56 -9.95 6.65
C LEU A 114 1.17 -11.03 7.65
N GLU A 115 1.36 -10.84 8.95
CA GLU A 115 0.85 -11.76 9.97
C GLU A 115 -0.68 -11.80 10.00
N SER A 116 -1.31 -10.66 9.72
CA SER A 116 -2.77 -10.49 9.76
C SER A 116 -3.50 -10.94 8.49
N HIS A 117 -2.79 -11.18 7.38
CA HIS A 117 -3.44 -11.38 6.08
C HIS A 117 -4.29 -12.65 5.98
N LYS A 118 -4.08 -13.65 6.85
CA LYS A 118 -4.86 -14.91 6.92
C LYS A 118 -6.00 -14.86 7.94
N ALA A 119 -6.30 -13.71 8.54
CA ALA A 119 -7.34 -13.59 9.56
C ALA A 119 -8.71 -14.12 9.07
N ASN A 120 -9.46 -14.76 9.97
CA ASN A 120 -10.79 -15.29 9.66
C ASN A 120 -11.77 -14.19 9.20
N SER A 121 -11.65 -13.00 9.79
CA SER A 121 -12.47 -11.84 9.41
C SER A 121 -12.14 -11.33 8.01
N HIS A 122 -13.15 -11.31 7.13
CA HIS A 122 -13.02 -10.72 5.80
C HIS A 122 -12.79 -9.20 5.84
N ALA A 123 -13.24 -8.52 6.91
CA ALA A 123 -12.96 -7.11 7.15
C ALA A 123 -11.46 -6.87 7.31
N VAL A 124 -10.81 -7.68 8.17
CA VAL A 124 -9.37 -7.61 8.43
C VAL A 124 -8.59 -7.91 7.15
N ARG A 125 -8.92 -8.98 6.43
CA ARG A 125 -8.26 -9.32 5.15
C ARG A 125 -8.36 -8.20 4.12
N PHE A 126 -9.53 -7.57 4.01
CA PHE A 126 -9.73 -6.40 3.15
C PHE A 126 -8.84 -5.23 3.57
N ARG A 127 -8.82 -4.88 4.86
CA ARG A 127 -8.03 -3.76 5.39
C ARG A 127 -6.53 -4.00 5.29
N VAL A 128 -6.08 -5.25 5.46
CA VAL A 128 -4.69 -5.64 5.22
C VAL A 128 -4.29 -5.38 3.77
N CYS A 129 -5.04 -5.91 2.80
CA CYS A 129 -4.73 -5.70 1.38
C CYS A 129 -4.82 -4.21 1.00
N GLN A 130 -5.79 -3.49 1.56
CA GLN A 130 -5.95 -2.05 1.32
C GLN A 130 -4.77 -1.23 1.85
N LEU A 131 -4.28 -1.54 3.04
CA LEU A 131 -3.11 -0.87 3.60
C LEU A 131 -1.85 -1.21 2.82
N ILE A 132 -1.62 -2.47 2.47
CA ILE A 132 -0.48 -2.86 1.63
C ILE A 132 -0.51 -2.09 0.30
N ASN A 133 -1.66 -2.05 -0.39
CA ASN A 133 -1.86 -1.26 -1.60
C ASN A 133 -1.49 0.22 -1.40
N LYS A 134 -2.01 0.84 -0.34
CA LYS A 134 -1.74 2.25 -0.06
C LYS A 134 -0.29 2.52 0.31
N LEU A 135 0.34 1.64 1.07
CA LEU A 135 1.74 1.74 1.44
C LEU A 135 2.59 1.67 0.18
N LEU A 136 2.50 0.59 -0.60
CA LEU A 136 3.21 0.43 -1.87
C LEU A 136 2.94 1.59 -2.84
N GLY A 137 1.70 2.08 -2.93
CA GLY A 137 1.35 3.22 -3.79
C GLY A 137 1.85 4.58 -3.30
N SER A 138 2.20 4.72 -2.02
CA SER A 138 2.69 5.97 -1.42
C SER A 138 4.22 6.02 -1.33
N MET A 139 4.90 4.94 -1.69
CA MET A 139 6.36 4.88 -1.73
C MET A 139 6.90 5.62 -2.95
N ALA A 140 8.08 6.25 -2.83
CA ALA A 140 8.79 6.82 -3.97
C ALA A 140 9.05 5.75 -5.07
N GLU A 141 9.25 6.17 -6.32
CA GLU A 141 9.45 5.25 -7.46
C GLU A 141 10.70 4.38 -7.28
N ASN A 142 11.77 4.99 -6.74
CA ASN A 142 13.05 4.38 -6.43
C ASN A 142 13.14 3.79 -5.01
N ALA A 143 12.06 3.82 -4.23
CA ALA A 143 12.09 3.30 -2.87
C ALA A 143 12.33 1.78 -2.89
N GLN A 144 13.31 1.34 -2.12
CA GLN A 144 13.63 -0.07 -1.96
C GLN A 144 12.92 -0.65 -0.74
N ILE A 145 12.55 -1.92 -0.84
CA ILE A 145 12.14 -2.76 0.29
C ILE A 145 13.10 -3.94 0.25
N ASP A 146 13.51 -4.39 1.44
CA ASP A 146 14.20 -5.66 1.60
C ASP A 146 13.57 -6.79 0.76
N ASP A 147 14.40 -7.57 0.07
CA ASP A 147 13.96 -8.58 -0.91
C ASP A 147 13.09 -9.66 -0.25
N ASP A 148 13.44 -10.11 0.97
CA ASP A 148 12.64 -11.09 1.71
C ASP A 148 11.25 -10.53 2.06
N LEU A 149 11.19 -9.26 2.47
CA LEU A 149 9.92 -8.59 2.73
C LEU A 149 9.10 -8.40 1.44
N PHE A 150 9.74 -8.05 0.32
CA PHE A 150 9.11 -7.96 -0.99
C PHE A 150 8.46 -9.29 -1.40
N ASP A 151 9.21 -10.39 -1.33
CA ASP A 151 8.73 -11.73 -1.68
C ASP A 151 7.54 -12.16 -0.81
N ARG A 152 7.60 -11.86 0.50
CA ARG A 152 6.49 -12.14 1.42
C ARG A 152 5.25 -11.31 1.09
N ILE A 153 5.39 -10.03 0.73
CA ILE A 153 4.28 -9.19 0.26
C ILE A 153 3.67 -9.76 -1.01
N HIS A 154 4.51 -10.10 -1.98
CA HIS A 154 4.07 -10.65 -3.27
C HIS A 154 3.31 -11.95 -3.09
N GLN A 155 3.88 -12.91 -2.35
CA GLN A 155 3.23 -14.18 -2.04
C GLN A 155 1.90 -13.98 -1.29
N ALA A 156 1.87 -13.07 -0.31
CA ALA A 156 0.66 -12.76 0.43
C ALA A 156 -0.45 -12.24 -0.48
N MET A 157 -0.13 -11.34 -1.43
CA MET A 157 -1.11 -10.78 -2.35
C MET A 157 -1.54 -11.75 -3.45
N LEU A 158 -0.64 -12.61 -3.94
CA LEU A 158 -0.99 -13.71 -4.85
C LEU A 158 -2.02 -14.67 -4.22
N ILE A 159 -1.89 -14.95 -2.92
CA ILE A 159 -2.92 -15.73 -2.22
C ILE A 159 -4.23 -14.92 -2.12
N ARG A 160 -4.16 -13.64 -1.73
CA ARG A 160 -5.36 -12.81 -1.50
C ARG A 160 -6.09 -12.40 -2.78
N VAL A 161 -5.45 -12.43 -3.94
CA VAL A 161 -6.13 -12.16 -5.22
C VAL A 161 -7.12 -13.27 -5.60
N THR A 162 -7.06 -14.43 -4.93
CA THR A 162 -8.02 -15.54 -5.08
C THR A 162 -9.03 -15.64 -3.93
N ASP A 163 -9.10 -14.61 -3.08
CA ASP A 163 -9.96 -14.59 -1.90
C ASP A 163 -11.45 -14.77 -2.22
N LYS A 164 -12.21 -15.40 -1.33
CA LYS A 164 -13.67 -15.57 -1.44
C LYS A 164 -14.41 -14.25 -1.64
N PHE A 165 -13.93 -13.16 -1.04
CA PHE A 165 -14.61 -11.87 -1.05
C PHE A 165 -14.06 -10.95 -2.15
N PRO A 166 -14.91 -10.46 -3.09
CA PRO A 166 -14.46 -9.63 -4.20
C PRO A 166 -13.65 -8.38 -3.81
N ASN A 167 -14.06 -7.68 -2.74
CA ASN A 167 -13.34 -6.48 -2.30
C ASN A 167 -11.93 -6.79 -1.78
N VAL A 168 -11.69 -7.99 -1.25
CA VAL A 168 -10.33 -8.43 -0.88
C VAL A 168 -9.51 -8.65 -2.14
N ARG A 169 -10.07 -9.36 -3.13
CA ARG A 169 -9.41 -9.59 -4.43
C ARG A 169 -9.07 -8.29 -5.15
N ILE A 170 -9.97 -7.30 -5.13
CA ILE A 170 -9.73 -5.97 -5.69
C ILE A 170 -8.53 -5.30 -5.03
N GLN A 171 -8.46 -5.26 -3.70
CA GLN A 171 -7.33 -4.62 -3.03
C GLN A 171 -6.02 -5.38 -3.22
N ALA A 172 -6.07 -6.72 -3.28
CA ALA A 172 -4.89 -7.53 -3.60
C ALA A 172 -4.39 -7.26 -5.03
N ALA A 173 -5.30 -7.17 -6.02
CA ALA A 173 -4.93 -6.78 -7.38
C ALA A 173 -4.32 -5.37 -7.40
N LEU A 174 -4.95 -4.38 -6.76
CA LEU A 174 -4.38 -3.02 -6.70
C LEU A 174 -2.97 -3.01 -6.06
N ALA A 175 -2.76 -3.76 -4.98
CA ALA A 175 -1.47 -3.89 -4.31
C ALA A 175 -0.38 -4.47 -5.23
N MET A 176 -0.71 -5.45 -6.06
CA MET A 176 0.27 -6.10 -6.96
C MET A 176 0.63 -5.27 -8.20
N THR A 177 0.05 -4.08 -8.39
CA THR A 177 0.33 -3.22 -9.56
C THR A 177 1.84 -2.95 -9.73
N ARG A 178 2.54 -2.59 -8.64
CA ARG A 178 3.99 -2.35 -8.63
C ARG A 178 4.84 -3.62 -8.56
N LEU A 179 4.22 -4.80 -8.43
CA LEU A 179 4.88 -6.11 -8.30
C LEU A 179 4.85 -6.90 -9.63
N GLN A 180 4.59 -6.22 -10.74
CA GLN A 180 4.62 -6.82 -12.07
C GLN A 180 6.04 -6.77 -12.63
N GLN A 181 6.42 -7.81 -13.35
CA GLN A 181 7.67 -7.89 -14.11
C GLN A 181 7.32 -8.13 -15.58
N PRO A 182 6.96 -7.10 -16.36
CA PRO A 182 6.45 -7.27 -17.72
C PRO A 182 7.44 -7.87 -18.73
N ARG A 183 8.74 -7.85 -18.39
CA ARG A 183 9.81 -8.46 -19.17
C ARG A 183 10.00 -9.95 -18.85
N ASP A 184 9.45 -10.42 -17.74
CA ASP A 184 9.47 -11.83 -17.34
C ASP A 184 8.23 -12.53 -17.93
N PRO A 185 8.39 -13.47 -18.87
CA PRO A 185 7.26 -14.21 -19.44
C PRO A 185 6.51 -15.06 -18.40
N ASP A 186 7.17 -15.43 -17.30
CA ASP A 186 6.61 -16.27 -16.23
C ASP A 186 6.15 -15.46 -15.01
N CYS A 187 6.07 -14.13 -15.13
CA CYS A 187 5.69 -13.24 -14.03
C CYS A 187 4.37 -13.69 -13.36
N PRO A 188 4.40 -14.07 -12.07
CA PRO A 188 3.25 -14.65 -11.40
C PRO A 188 2.07 -13.66 -11.27
N THR A 189 2.36 -12.37 -11.12
CA THR A 189 1.32 -11.32 -11.09
C THR A 189 0.57 -11.23 -12.41
N ILE A 190 1.29 -11.20 -13.53
CA ILE A 190 0.69 -11.10 -14.87
C ILE A 190 -0.13 -12.35 -15.15
N ASN A 191 0.40 -13.53 -14.83
CA ASN A 191 -0.33 -14.79 -14.97
C ASN A 191 -1.63 -14.81 -14.15
N ALA A 192 -1.59 -14.34 -12.89
CA ALA A 192 -2.79 -14.19 -12.06
C ALA A 192 -3.80 -13.22 -12.68
N TYR A 193 -3.36 -12.06 -13.18
CA TYR A 193 -4.21 -11.08 -13.84
C TYR A 193 -4.89 -11.63 -15.10
N LEU A 194 -4.17 -12.35 -15.95
CA LEU A 194 -4.73 -12.99 -17.14
C LEU A 194 -5.81 -14.02 -16.80
N LEU A 195 -5.66 -14.74 -15.68
CA LEU A 195 -6.70 -15.65 -15.18
C LEU A 195 -7.92 -14.87 -14.66
N ILE A 196 -7.72 -13.83 -13.87
CA ILE A 196 -8.80 -13.06 -13.25
C ILE A 196 -9.62 -12.30 -14.29
N ILE A 197 -8.97 -11.64 -15.24
CA ILE A 197 -9.65 -10.82 -16.25
C ILE A 197 -10.57 -11.64 -17.14
N ASP A 198 -10.28 -12.92 -17.35
CA ASP A 198 -11.12 -13.83 -18.12
C ASP A 198 -12.18 -14.55 -17.27
N ASN A 199 -11.86 -14.90 -16.02
CA ASN A 199 -12.64 -15.89 -15.25
C ASN A 199 -13.34 -15.34 -13.99
N ASP A 200 -12.98 -14.17 -13.46
CA ASP A 200 -13.60 -13.70 -12.22
C ASP A 200 -15.07 -13.34 -12.45
N SER A 201 -15.95 -13.90 -11.61
CA SER A 201 -17.39 -13.68 -11.71
C SER A 201 -17.80 -12.25 -11.38
N ASN A 202 -17.02 -11.54 -10.56
CA ASN A 202 -17.28 -10.17 -10.15
C ASN A 202 -16.65 -9.17 -11.11
N ALA A 203 -17.48 -8.31 -11.70
CA ALA A 203 -17.03 -7.35 -12.70
C ALA A 203 -16.10 -6.26 -12.15
N GLU A 204 -16.24 -5.86 -10.88
CA GLU A 204 -15.33 -4.89 -10.27
C GLU A 204 -13.93 -5.47 -10.07
N VAL A 205 -13.81 -6.79 -9.84
CA VAL A 205 -12.49 -7.45 -9.79
C VAL A 205 -11.85 -7.45 -11.17
N ARG A 206 -12.61 -7.83 -12.22
CA ARG A 206 -12.11 -7.74 -13.61
C ARG A 206 -11.70 -6.32 -13.98
N ARG A 207 -12.50 -5.33 -13.57
CA ARG A 207 -12.23 -3.90 -13.80
C ARG A 207 -10.96 -3.45 -13.09
N ALA A 208 -10.76 -3.86 -11.84
CA ALA A 208 -9.55 -3.53 -11.08
C ALA A 208 -8.29 -4.11 -11.74
N VAL A 209 -8.33 -5.37 -12.17
CA VAL A 209 -7.20 -5.97 -12.91
C VAL A 209 -6.95 -5.26 -14.22
N LEU A 210 -8.01 -4.90 -14.96
CA LEU A 210 -7.90 -4.16 -16.21
C LEU A 210 -7.22 -2.80 -16.03
N SER A 211 -7.42 -2.11 -14.90
CA SER A 211 -6.71 -0.86 -14.59
C SER A 211 -5.25 -1.04 -14.12
N CYS A 212 -4.85 -2.26 -13.76
CA CYS A 212 -3.54 -2.54 -13.17
C CYS A 212 -2.58 -3.27 -14.11
N ILE A 213 -3.11 -4.08 -15.03
CA ILE A 213 -2.30 -4.98 -15.85
C ILE A 213 -1.34 -4.20 -16.75
N ALA A 214 -0.05 -4.53 -16.66
CA ALA A 214 0.96 -3.94 -17.52
C ALA A 214 0.74 -4.38 -18.97
N MET A 215 0.83 -3.42 -19.89
CA MET A 215 0.65 -3.68 -21.30
C MET A 215 1.88 -4.40 -21.87
N SER A 216 1.65 -5.51 -22.56
CA SER A 216 2.66 -6.28 -23.27
C SER A 216 2.01 -7.07 -24.41
N PRO A 217 2.79 -7.65 -25.35
CA PRO A 217 2.23 -8.51 -26.38
C PRO A 217 1.39 -9.69 -25.84
N SER A 218 1.70 -10.19 -24.63
CA SER A 218 0.95 -11.29 -24.02
C SER A 218 -0.34 -10.84 -23.34
N THR A 219 -0.40 -9.61 -22.82
CA THR A 219 -1.58 -9.09 -22.11
C THR A 219 -2.58 -8.38 -23.03
N LEU A 220 -2.10 -7.74 -24.10
CA LEU A 220 -2.89 -6.95 -25.04
C LEU A 220 -4.14 -7.69 -25.58
N PRO A 221 -4.07 -8.95 -26.06
CA PRO A 221 -5.25 -9.64 -26.57
C PRO A 221 -6.34 -9.84 -25.51
N LYS A 222 -5.96 -10.01 -24.23
CA LYS A 222 -6.91 -10.17 -23.12
C LYS A 222 -7.55 -8.84 -22.73
N VAL A 223 -6.78 -7.75 -22.77
CA VAL A 223 -7.27 -6.39 -22.56
C VAL A 223 -8.27 -6.01 -23.64
N LEU A 224 -7.93 -6.16 -24.92
CA LEU A 224 -8.82 -5.88 -26.06
C LEU A 224 -10.13 -6.67 -25.98
N LYS A 225 -10.09 -7.93 -25.54
CA LYS A 225 -11.30 -8.75 -25.33
C LYS A 225 -12.26 -8.14 -24.31
N ARG A 226 -11.79 -7.31 -23.36
CA ARG A 226 -12.65 -6.62 -22.39
C ARG A 226 -13.49 -5.50 -22.97
N THR A 227 -13.20 -5.02 -24.18
CA THR A 227 -14.14 -4.15 -24.94
C THR A 227 -15.49 -4.83 -25.20
N ARG A 228 -15.55 -6.17 -25.06
CA ARG A 228 -16.75 -7.01 -25.18
C ARG A 228 -17.20 -7.65 -23.86
N ASP A 229 -16.74 -7.14 -22.72
CA ASP A 229 -17.18 -7.63 -21.41
C ASP A 229 -18.71 -7.49 -21.24
N ILE A 230 -19.32 -8.41 -20.49
CA ILE A 230 -20.77 -8.41 -20.19
C ILE A 230 -21.18 -7.09 -19.50
N LYS A 231 -20.31 -6.53 -18.65
CA LYS A 231 -20.60 -5.29 -17.92
C LYS A 231 -20.06 -4.06 -18.64
N GLU A 232 -20.92 -3.05 -18.75
CA GLU A 232 -20.65 -1.80 -19.47
C GLU A 232 -19.45 -1.03 -18.91
N ASN A 233 -19.31 -0.97 -17.59
CA ASN A 233 -18.21 -0.24 -16.96
C ASN A 233 -16.84 -0.88 -17.23
N VAL A 234 -16.77 -2.21 -17.39
CA VAL A 234 -15.53 -2.89 -17.81
C VAL A 234 -15.22 -2.57 -19.28
N ARG A 235 -16.23 -2.58 -20.16
CA ARG A 235 -16.06 -2.20 -21.57
C ARG A 235 -15.55 -0.76 -21.70
N LYS A 236 -16.16 0.19 -20.97
CA LYS A 236 -15.76 1.60 -20.98
C LYS A 236 -14.29 1.78 -20.57
N LEU A 237 -13.85 1.08 -19.51
CA LEU A 237 -12.47 1.16 -19.06
C LEU A 237 -11.49 0.57 -20.09
N ALA A 238 -11.85 -0.50 -20.79
CA ALA A 238 -10.96 -1.10 -21.80
C ALA A 238 -10.54 -0.10 -22.88
N PHE A 239 -11.47 0.76 -23.32
CA PHE A 239 -11.18 1.83 -24.29
C PHE A 239 -10.31 2.98 -23.72
N GLN A 240 -10.17 3.09 -22.39
CA GLN A 240 -9.35 4.11 -21.74
C GLN A 240 -7.93 3.61 -21.41
N VAL A 241 -7.75 2.29 -21.27
CA VAL A 241 -6.45 1.67 -20.97
C VAL A 241 -5.61 1.47 -22.23
N GLU A 242 -6.23 1.54 -23.41
CA GLU A 242 -5.58 1.39 -24.72
C GLU A 242 -4.98 2.69 -25.29
N SER A 243 -5.13 3.82 -24.58
CA SER A 243 -4.68 5.15 -24.97
C SER A 243 -3.63 5.70 -24.02
#